data_AF-A0AAE0P3B1-F1
#
_entry.id   AF-A0AAE0P3B1-F1
#
_cell.length_a   1.000
_cell.length_b   1.000
_cell.length_c   1.000
_cell.angle_alpha   90.00
_cell.angle_beta   90.00
_cell.angle_gamma   90.00
#
_symmetry.space_group_name_H-M   'P 1'
#
loop_
_entity.id
_entity.type
_entity.pdbx_description
1 polymer ?
#
loop_
_entity_poly.entity_id
_entity_poly.type
_entity_poly.pdbx_seq_one_letter_code
_entity_poly.pdbx_strand_id
1 'polypeptide(L)'
;MSESAKQRVQAIGNHLASNNTIPPVVKVAGDSNGPRVTGKVVIITGANSILGIGRASAHQFAQNGAKAVYICDYDDSNLEAHKCEIESLYRGVNVHTRQFDAADEKAISEVVKDALDRYGRLDVFFANAGITGPHTKFSEIDADDFMDTMRVNALGPFLAAKYAAPAMQKTSAEKPKSSGSIIMTASVAGLRSNAGGTPYSASKAAVVSMAQTIAYQLVGTNIRVNALCPGLIETGMTAPVFETARARGTERKIGQLNPLRRGGHADEIARVALFLGSDESSYVNAQAWAVDGGLSSGHPYVPGKIA
;
A
#
# COMPACT_ATOMS: atom_id res chain seq x y z
N MET A 1 38.87 -24.36 -31.24
CA MET A 1 37.95 -23.39 -30.58
C MET A 1 37.29 -22.54 -31.63
N SER A 2 35.96 -22.38 -31.57
CA SER A 2 35.23 -21.45 -32.43
C SER A 2 35.64 -20.00 -32.13
N GLU A 3 35.41 -19.10 -33.09
CA GLU A 3 35.72 -17.68 -32.96
C GLU A 3 34.98 -17.03 -31.77
N SER A 4 33.72 -17.43 -31.56
CA SER A 4 32.90 -17.09 -30.37
C SER A 4 33.56 -17.53 -29.05
N ALA A 5 34.18 -18.72 -29.00
CA ALA A 5 34.86 -19.18 -27.80
C ALA A 5 36.15 -18.37 -27.54
N LYS A 6 36.89 -18.00 -28.59
CA LYS A 6 38.09 -17.14 -28.46
C LYS A 6 37.73 -15.73 -27.98
N GLN A 7 36.65 -15.14 -28.51
CA GLN A 7 36.16 -13.84 -28.07
C GLN A 7 35.73 -13.83 -26.60
N ARG A 8 35.06 -14.89 -26.12
CA ARG A 8 34.70 -15.02 -24.69
C ARG A 8 35.93 -15.14 -23.79
N VAL A 9 36.91 -15.95 -24.18
CA VAL A 9 38.15 -16.12 -23.41
C VAL A 9 38.96 -14.82 -23.36
N GLN A 10 39.01 -14.08 -24.48
CA GLN A 10 39.70 -12.80 -24.54
C GLN A 10 38.98 -11.70 -23.75
N ALA A 11 37.65 -11.69 -23.73
CA ALA A 11 36.87 -10.80 -22.88
C ALA A 11 37.13 -11.06 -21.37
N ILE A 12 37.19 -12.33 -20.97
CA ILE A 12 37.54 -12.72 -19.59
C ILE A 12 38.99 -12.34 -19.27
N GLY A 13 39.93 -12.58 -20.17
CA GLY A 13 41.34 -12.19 -20.02
C GLY A 13 41.51 -10.68 -19.84
N ASN A 14 40.77 -9.88 -20.60
CA ASN A 14 40.78 -8.42 -20.49
C ASN A 14 40.18 -7.92 -19.16
N HIS A 15 39.16 -8.61 -18.62
CA HIS A 15 38.59 -8.30 -17.31
C HIS A 15 39.55 -8.60 -16.15
N LEU A 16 40.39 -9.63 -16.31
CA LEU A 16 41.36 -10.07 -15.29
C LEU A 16 42.69 -9.29 -15.35
N ALA A 17 43.09 -8.80 -16.53
CA ALA A 17 44.38 -8.13 -16.75
C ALA A 17 44.40 -6.64 -16.34
N SER A 18 43.23 -6.00 -16.26
CA SER A 18 43.11 -4.66 -15.70
C SER A 18 43.15 -4.73 -14.18
N ASN A 19 44.04 -3.97 -13.54
CA ASN A 19 44.07 -3.67 -12.09
C ASN A 19 42.77 -2.95 -11.66
N ASN A 20 41.65 -3.65 -11.77
CA ASN A 20 40.31 -3.15 -11.62
C ASN A 20 39.95 -3.15 -10.14
N THR A 21 40.09 -2.00 -9.49
CA THR A 21 39.21 -1.67 -8.37
C THR A 21 37.79 -1.59 -8.92
N ILE A 22 37.06 -2.71 -8.86
CA ILE A 22 35.63 -2.76 -9.16
C ILE A 22 34.96 -1.67 -8.32
N PRO A 23 34.19 -0.73 -8.92
CA PRO A 23 33.53 0.30 -8.14
C PRO A 23 32.55 -0.35 -7.15
N PRO A 24 32.44 0.16 -5.91
CA PRO A 24 31.53 -0.38 -4.93
C PRO A 24 30.07 -0.24 -5.41
N VAL A 25 29.22 -1.20 -5.04
CA VAL A 25 27.79 -1.12 -5.31
C VAL A 25 27.20 0.10 -4.61
N VAL A 26 26.45 0.92 -5.35
CA VAL A 26 25.74 2.08 -4.79
C VAL A 26 24.65 1.58 -3.84
N LYS A 27 24.73 2.00 -2.57
CA LYS A 27 23.70 1.71 -1.56
C LYS A 27 22.64 2.81 -1.56
N VAL A 28 21.39 2.44 -1.85
CA VAL A 28 20.24 3.36 -1.92
C VAL A 28 19.33 3.32 -0.68
N ALA A 29 19.46 2.28 0.14
CA ALA A 29 18.72 2.08 1.37
C ALA A 29 19.63 1.47 2.45
N GLY A 30 19.21 1.57 3.71
CA GLY A 30 19.87 0.89 4.82
C GLY A 30 19.68 -0.63 4.81
N ASP A 31 20.27 -1.32 5.77
CA ASP A 31 20.13 -2.78 5.90
C ASP A 31 18.70 -3.17 6.31
N SER A 32 18.19 -4.28 5.75
CA SER A 32 16.80 -4.74 5.97
C SER A 32 16.47 -5.19 7.39
N ASN A 33 17.48 -5.31 8.27
CA ASN A 33 17.31 -5.71 9.67
C ASN A 33 17.12 -4.50 10.62
N GLY A 34 17.29 -3.27 10.12
CA GLY A 34 17.13 -2.04 10.89
C GLY A 34 15.81 -1.30 10.60
N PRO A 35 15.55 -0.17 11.29
CA PRO A 35 14.38 0.67 11.03
C PRO A 35 14.36 1.18 9.57
N ARG A 36 13.23 0.97 8.89
CA ARG A 36 13.10 1.20 7.44
C ARG A 36 12.56 2.57 7.05
N VAL A 37 12.05 3.33 8.01
CA VAL A 37 11.40 4.64 7.79
C VAL A 37 11.78 5.69 8.85
N THR A 38 13.00 5.60 9.41
CA THR A 38 13.50 6.54 10.42
C THR A 38 13.28 7.99 10.02
N GLY A 39 12.64 8.77 10.90
CA GLY A 39 12.44 10.20 10.69
C GLY A 39 11.28 10.56 9.73
N LYS A 40 10.66 9.57 9.08
CA LYS A 40 9.57 9.81 8.11
C LYS A 40 8.26 10.15 8.81
N VAL A 41 7.46 11.00 8.15
CA VAL A 41 6.09 11.34 8.53
C VAL A 41 5.10 10.61 7.62
N VAL A 42 4.18 9.87 8.24
CA VAL A 42 3.26 8.95 7.57
C VAL A 42 1.81 9.36 7.84
N ILE A 43 0.96 9.38 6.82
CA ILE A 43 -0.49 9.53 6.95
C ILE A 43 -1.17 8.26 6.44
N ILE A 44 -2.13 7.72 7.20
CA ILE A 44 -2.87 6.50 6.89
C ILE A 44 -4.37 6.77 7.06
N THR A 45 -5.16 6.55 6.01
CA THR A 45 -6.63 6.58 6.11
C THR A 45 -7.21 5.17 6.27
N GLY A 46 -8.37 5.02 6.92
CA GLY A 46 -8.99 3.71 7.16
C GLY A 46 -8.28 2.94 8.27
N ALA A 47 -7.92 3.62 9.37
CA ALA A 47 -7.11 3.08 10.46
C ALA A 47 -7.89 2.69 11.72
N ASN A 48 -9.22 2.83 11.74
CA ASN A 48 -10.03 2.56 12.94
C ASN A 48 -10.27 1.07 13.21
N SER A 49 -10.40 0.25 12.17
CA SER A 49 -10.69 -1.19 12.34
C SER A 49 -9.61 -1.92 13.14
N ILE A 50 -10.00 -2.61 14.22
CA ILE A 50 -9.11 -3.39 15.11
C ILE A 50 -8.34 -4.48 14.36
N LEU A 51 -8.95 -5.09 13.34
CA LEU A 51 -8.35 -6.12 12.48
C LEU A 51 -7.89 -5.53 11.13
N GLY A 52 -7.89 -4.20 10.98
CA GLY A 52 -7.72 -3.52 9.71
C GLY A 52 -6.26 -3.43 9.23
N ILE A 53 -6.11 -3.36 7.91
CA ILE A 53 -4.82 -3.08 7.25
C ILE A 53 -4.25 -1.74 7.71
N GLY A 54 -5.09 -0.70 7.87
CA GLY A 54 -4.63 0.62 8.32
C GLY A 54 -3.97 0.59 9.70
N ARG A 55 -4.59 -0.10 10.68
CA ARG A 55 -4.01 -0.30 12.02
C ARG A 55 -2.70 -1.10 11.94
N ALA A 56 -2.69 -2.23 11.23
CA ALA A 56 -1.47 -3.03 11.08
C ALA A 56 -0.32 -2.23 10.44
N SER A 57 -0.62 -1.40 9.44
CA SER A 57 0.34 -0.48 8.82
C SER A 57 0.84 0.57 9.80
N ALA A 58 -0.01 1.14 10.66
CA ALA A 58 0.41 2.09 11.68
C ALA A 58 1.44 1.48 12.64
N HIS A 59 1.21 0.24 13.10
CA HIS A 59 2.19 -0.51 13.88
C HIS A 59 3.49 -0.75 13.10
N GLN A 60 3.41 -1.18 11.84
CA GLN A 60 4.60 -1.43 11.02
C GLN A 60 5.45 -0.17 10.82
N PHE A 61 4.83 0.98 10.52
CA PHE A 61 5.57 2.24 10.37
C PHE A 61 6.17 2.73 11.70
N ALA A 62 5.41 2.65 12.80
CA ALA A 62 5.89 3.02 14.13
C ALA A 62 7.07 2.15 14.59
N GLN A 63 6.95 0.83 14.47
CA GLN A 63 8.01 -0.13 14.78
C GLN A 63 9.29 0.13 13.97
N ASN A 64 9.15 0.66 12.75
CA ASN A 64 10.25 0.91 11.82
C ASN A 64 10.76 2.36 11.85
N GLY A 65 10.52 3.07 12.94
CA GLY A 65 11.18 4.34 13.26
C GLY A 65 10.52 5.59 12.68
N ALA A 66 9.26 5.51 12.23
CA ALA A 66 8.52 6.70 11.80
C ALA A 66 8.54 7.76 12.92
N LYS A 67 8.83 9.03 12.55
CA LYS A 67 8.81 10.16 13.49
C LYS A 67 7.38 10.49 13.91
N ALA A 68 6.45 10.37 12.97
CA ALA A 68 5.04 10.57 13.21
C ALA A 68 4.18 9.69 12.32
N VAL A 69 3.06 9.21 12.87
CA VAL A 69 2.03 8.44 12.17
C VAL A 69 0.68 9.08 12.44
N TYR A 70 0.04 9.59 11.40
CA TYR A 70 -1.35 10.03 11.44
C TYR A 70 -2.25 8.84 11.11
N ILE A 71 -3.12 8.49 12.05
CA ILE A 71 -4.18 7.49 11.87
C ILE A 71 -5.52 8.22 11.72
N CYS A 72 -6.09 8.07 10.52
CA CYS A 72 -7.28 8.80 10.11
C CYS A 72 -8.40 7.85 9.72
N ASP A 73 -9.64 8.17 10.07
CA ASP A 73 -10.80 7.37 9.71
C ASP A 73 -12.10 8.19 9.84
N TYR A 74 -13.18 7.73 9.20
CA TYR A 74 -14.50 8.34 9.32
C TYR A 74 -15.08 8.11 10.74
N ASP A 75 -14.82 6.94 11.31
CA ASP A 75 -15.20 6.56 12.67
C ASP A 75 -13.99 6.61 13.59
N ASP A 76 -14.12 7.18 14.79
CA ASP A 76 -13.01 7.38 15.72
C ASP A 76 -13.03 6.45 16.94
N SER A 77 -13.96 5.50 17.01
CA SER A 77 -14.24 4.68 18.20
C SER A 77 -13.04 3.92 18.75
N ASN A 78 -12.03 3.60 17.91
CA ASN A 78 -10.82 2.91 18.31
C ASN A 78 -9.53 3.71 18.06
N LEU A 79 -9.60 4.90 17.46
CA LEU A 79 -8.39 5.65 17.07
C LEU A 79 -7.52 6.02 18.27
N GLU A 80 -8.11 6.51 19.37
CA GLU A 80 -7.34 6.83 20.58
C GLU A 80 -6.77 5.59 21.26
N ALA A 81 -7.49 4.46 21.24
CA ALA A 81 -6.97 3.20 21.77
C ALA A 81 -5.74 2.72 20.97
N HIS A 82 -5.81 2.76 19.63
CA HIS A 82 -4.67 2.43 18.77
C HIS A 82 -3.50 3.36 18.99
N LYS A 83 -3.75 4.67 19.16
CA LYS A 83 -2.70 5.63 19.51
C LYS A 83 -1.99 5.25 20.80
N CYS A 84 -2.73 5.06 21.89
CA CYS A 84 -2.15 4.70 23.19
C CYS A 84 -1.35 3.40 23.11
N GLU A 85 -1.87 2.39 22.41
CA GLU A 85 -1.17 1.12 22.21
C GLU A 85 0.16 1.31 21.46
N ILE A 86 0.14 1.96 20.29
CA ILE A 86 1.31 2.16 19.44
C ILE A 86 2.39 2.97 20.19
N GLU A 87 2.02 4.07 20.85
CA GLU A 87 2.96 4.91 21.61
C GLU A 87 3.54 4.17 22.83
N SER A 88 2.79 3.23 23.42
CA SER A 88 3.30 2.39 24.52
C SER A 88 4.31 1.33 24.05
N LEU A 89 4.13 0.80 22.84
CA LEU A 89 4.95 -0.28 22.28
C LEU A 89 6.22 0.23 21.60
N TYR A 90 6.16 1.40 20.95
CA TYR A 90 7.26 1.90 20.12
C TYR A 90 7.69 3.29 20.58
N ARG A 91 8.95 3.42 20.99
CA ARG A 91 9.49 4.69 21.47
C ARG A 91 9.85 5.63 20.32
N GLY A 92 9.61 6.93 20.51
CA GLY A 92 10.06 7.98 19.59
C GLY A 92 9.14 8.26 18.40
N VAL A 93 8.04 7.52 18.26
CA VAL A 93 6.95 7.86 17.34
C VAL A 93 5.94 8.78 18.03
N ASN A 94 5.41 9.76 17.29
CA ASN A 94 4.24 10.54 17.71
C ASN A 94 3.03 10.07 16.91
N VAL A 95 1.95 9.66 17.55
CA VAL A 95 0.74 9.22 16.86
C VAL A 95 -0.34 10.29 16.95
N HIS A 96 -0.92 10.63 15.80
CA HIS A 96 -1.98 11.64 15.69
C HIS A 96 -3.27 11.01 15.17
N THR A 97 -4.36 11.21 15.88
CA THR A 97 -5.70 10.76 15.49
C THR A 97 -6.42 11.86 14.73
N ARG A 98 -7.14 11.53 13.65
CA ARG A 98 -8.00 12.47 12.93
C ARG A 98 -9.28 11.78 12.48
N GLN A 99 -10.43 12.32 12.88
CA GLN A 99 -11.72 11.85 12.39
C GLN A 99 -12.13 12.65 11.15
N PHE A 100 -12.24 11.99 10.00
CA PHE A 100 -12.80 12.56 8.78
C PHE A 100 -13.11 11.49 7.73
N ASP A 101 -14.01 11.80 6.81
CA ASP A 101 -14.23 11.00 5.59
C ASP A 101 -13.04 11.19 4.63
N ALA A 102 -12.42 10.10 4.18
CA ALA A 102 -11.28 10.15 3.26
C ALA A 102 -11.59 10.81 1.90
N ALA A 103 -12.87 10.99 1.55
CA ALA A 103 -13.33 11.72 0.38
C ALA A 103 -13.71 13.19 0.68
N ASP A 104 -13.50 13.68 1.90
CA ASP A 104 -13.57 15.12 2.23
C ASP A 104 -12.26 15.82 1.87
N GLU A 105 -12.31 16.60 0.79
CA GLU A 105 -11.18 17.36 0.28
C GLU A 105 -10.59 18.35 1.29
N LYS A 106 -11.44 19.03 2.06
CA LYS A 106 -10.98 20.01 3.05
C LYS A 106 -10.22 19.32 4.16
N ALA A 107 -10.76 18.21 4.69
CA ALA A 107 -10.10 17.46 5.75
C ALA A 107 -8.76 16.85 5.30
N ILE A 108 -8.69 16.32 4.07
CA ILE A 108 -7.43 15.83 3.47
C ILE A 108 -6.39 16.96 3.37
N SER A 109 -6.79 18.13 2.90
CA SER A 109 -5.90 19.30 2.85
C SER A 109 -5.40 19.70 4.24
N GLU A 110 -6.28 19.69 5.24
CA GLU A 110 -5.96 20.07 6.62
C GLU A 110 -4.99 19.10 7.30
N VAL A 111 -5.17 17.78 7.15
CA VAL A 111 -4.24 16.80 7.75
C VAL A 111 -2.85 16.86 7.09
N VAL A 112 -2.79 17.06 5.77
CA VAL A 112 -1.52 17.25 5.06
C VAL A 112 -0.83 18.55 5.50
N LYS A 113 -1.60 19.62 5.67
CA LYS A 113 -1.09 20.90 6.19
C LYS A 113 -0.55 20.75 7.61
N ASP A 114 -1.25 20.06 8.50
CA ASP A 114 -0.80 19.83 9.87
C ASP A 114 0.53 19.05 9.92
N ALA A 115 0.72 18.06 9.04
CA ALA A 115 2.00 17.36 8.91
C ALA A 115 3.14 18.30 8.48
N LEU A 116 2.89 19.17 7.50
CA LEU A 116 3.86 20.18 7.07
C LEU A 116 4.16 21.21 8.16
N ASP A 117 3.16 21.71 8.86
CA ASP A 117 3.32 22.73 9.90
C ASP A 117 4.11 22.20 11.10
N ARG A 118 3.87 20.94 11.51
CA ARG A 118 4.54 20.33 12.66
C ARG A 118 5.94 19.80 12.36
N TYR A 119 6.11 19.18 11.20
CA TYR A 119 7.31 18.40 10.89
C TYR A 119 8.10 18.95 9.71
N GLY A 120 7.58 19.94 8.99
CA GLY A 120 8.23 20.50 7.80
C GLY A 120 8.34 19.51 6.64
N ARG A 121 7.60 18.38 6.69
CA ARG A 121 7.69 17.29 5.71
C ARG A 121 6.47 16.37 5.75
N LEU A 122 6.23 15.72 4.61
CA LEU A 122 5.41 14.52 4.48
C LEU A 122 6.19 13.51 3.63
N ASP A 123 6.21 12.23 4.01
CA ASP A 123 7.02 11.21 3.34
C ASP A 123 6.19 10.06 2.77
N VAL A 124 5.13 9.65 3.49
CA VAL A 124 4.25 8.56 3.06
C VAL A 124 2.80 8.97 3.25
N PHE A 125 1.98 8.77 2.21
CA PHE A 125 0.53 8.79 2.34
C PHE A 125 -0.01 7.44 1.89
N PHE A 126 -0.56 6.66 2.82
CA PHE A 126 -1.26 5.42 2.56
C PHE A 126 -2.77 5.66 2.54
N ALA A 127 -3.31 5.86 1.34
CA ALA A 127 -4.74 6.00 1.10
C ALA A 127 -5.40 4.62 1.15
N ASN A 128 -5.72 4.19 2.38
CA ASN A 128 -6.19 2.83 2.67
C ASN A 128 -7.70 2.73 2.94
N ALA A 129 -8.38 3.84 3.27
CA ALA A 129 -9.82 3.85 3.43
C ALA A 129 -10.55 3.27 2.21
N GLY A 130 -11.63 2.53 2.46
CA GLY A 130 -12.48 1.97 1.43
C GLY A 130 -13.70 1.24 1.98
N ILE A 131 -14.69 1.04 1.13
CA ILE A 131 -15.95 0.32 1.42
C ILE A 131 -16.21 -0.75 0.35
N THR A 132 -17.00 -1.77 0.69
CA THR A 132 -17.38 -2.85 -0.23
C THR A 132 -18.44 -2.45 -1.25
N GLY A 133 -19.22 -1.40 -0.97
CA GLY A 133 -20.42 -1.06 -1.73
C GLY A 133 -21.60 -2.00 -1.42
N PRO A 134 -22.72 -1.85 -2.15
CA PRO A 134 -23.94 -2.61 -1.87
C PRO A 134 -23.77 -4.11 -2.17
N HIS A 135 -24.34 -4.96 -1.31
CA HIS A 135 -24.40 -6.40 -1.46
C HIS A 135 -25.74 -6.85 -2.10
N THR A 136 -26.05 -6.31 -3.29
CA THR A 136 -27.26 -6.65 -4.07
C THR A 136 -26.93 -7.05 -5.51
N LYS A 137 -27.94 -7.48 -6.29
CA LYS A 137 -27.76 -7.78 -7.72
C LYS A 137 -27.37 -6.51 -8.47
N PHE A 138 -26.49 -6.62 -9.47
CA PHE A 138 -25.99 -5.45 -10.19
C PHE A 138 -27.10 -4.59 -10.84
N SER A 139 -28.21 -5.21 -11.26
CA SER A 139 -29.37 -4.55 -11.87
C SER A 139 -30.27 -3.81 -10.87
N GLU A 140 -30.03 -4.03 -9.58
CA GLU A 140 -30.75 -3.42 -8.45
C GLU A 140 -29.84 -2.41 -7.71
N ILE A 141 -28.65 -2.13 -8.23
CA ILE A 141 -27.75 -1.10 -7.70
C ILE A 141 -28.16 0.24 -8.29
N ASP A 142 -28.59 1.16 -7.44
CA ASP A 142 -28.93 2.50 -7.84
C ASP A 142 -27.68 3.33 -8.16
N ALA A 143 -27.85 4.38 -8.96
CA ALA A 143 -26.75 5.24 -9.36
C ALA A 143 -26.03 5.88 -8.15
N ASP A 144 -26.78 6.21 -7.09
CA ASP A 144 -26.25 6.82 -5.87
C ASP A 144 -25.35 5.84 -5.10
N ASP A 145 -25.73 4.57 -4.98
CA ASP A 145 -24.90 3.53 -4.35
C ASP A 145 -23.61 3.28 -5.13
N PHE A 146 -23.71 3.27 -6.47
CA PHE A 146 -22.53 3.18 -7.33
C PHE A 146 -21.60 4.38 -7.09
N MET A 147 -22.16 5.59 -7.06
CA MET A 147 -21.41 6.82 -6.89
C MET A 147 -20.81 6.96 -5.49
N ASP A 148 -21.47 6.49 -4.43
CA ASP A 148 -20.87 6.49 -3.08
C ASP A 148 -19.67 5.54 -2.99
N THR A 149 -19.76 4.36 -3.63
CA THR A 149 -18.60 3.46 -3.73
C THR A 149 -17.44 4.13 -4.47
N MET A 150 -17.71 4.82 -5.58
CA MET A 150 -16.69 5.57 -6.33
C MET A 150 -16.13 6.74 -5.52
N ARG A 151 -16.97 7.46 -4.80
CA ARG A 151 -16.61 8.60 -3.95
C ARG A 151 -15.59 8.17 -2.89
N VAL A 152 -15.87 7.10 -2.15
CA VAL A 152 -14.93 6.64 -1.12
C VAL A 152 -13.69 5.99 -1.74
N ASN A 153 -13.88 5.02 -2.64
CA ASN A 153 -12.78 4.16 -3.09
C ASN A 153 -11.88 4.76 -4.17
N ALA A 154 -12.36 5.74 -4.96
CA ALA A 154 -11.60 6.35 -6.04
C ALA A 154 -11.31 7.84 -5.79
N LEU A 155 -12.31 8.65 -5.41
CA LEU A 155 -12.07 10.06 -5.12
C LEU A 155 -11.16 10.22 -3.88
N GLY A 156 -11.30 9.40 -2.84
CA GLY A 156 -10.42 9.44 -1.67
C GLY A 156 -8.92 9.31 -2.01
N PRO A 157 -8.47 8.23 -2.68
CA PRO A 157 -7.08 8.12 -3.13
C PRO A 157 -6.60 9.23 -4.08
N PHE A 158 -7.49 9.74 -4.94
CA PHE A 158 -7.19 10.90 -5.79
C PHE A 158 -6.86 12.14 -4.94
N LEU A 159 -7.72 12.47 -3.97
CA LEU A 159 -7.52 13.61 -3.08
C LEU A 159 -6.24 13.44 -2.25
N ALA A 160 -5.99 12.25 -1.73
CA ALA A 160 -4.73 11.94 -1.05
C ALA A 160 -3.51 12.29 -1.92
N ALA A 161 -3.48 11.86 -3.18
CA ALA A 161 -2.38 12.21 -4.08
C ALA A 161 -2.32 13.71 -4.42
N LYS A 162 -3.48 14.34 -4.67
CA LYS A 162 -3.60 15.77 -5.01
C LYS A 162 -2.91 16.65 -3.97
N TYR A 163 -3.08 16.36 -2.69
CA TYR A 163 -2.50 17.15 -1.60
C TYR A 163 -1.14 16.62 -1.13
N ALA A 164 -0.95 15.31 -1.10
CA ALA A 164 0.31 14.72 -0.67
C ALA A 164 1.46 15.05 -1.61
N ALA A 165 1.26 15.05 -2.94
CA ALA A 165 2.35 15.25 -3.88
C ALA A 165 3.00 16.64 -3.76
N PRO A 166 2.27 17.78 -3.72
CA PRO A 166 2.88 19.08 -3.46
C PRO A 166 3.55 19.18 -2.08
N ALA A 167 2.99 18.53 -1.06
CA ALA A 167 3.58 18.50 0.28
C ALA A 167 4.91 17.70 0.31
N MET A 168 4.96 16.58 -0.42
CA MET A 168 6.16 15.75 -0.56
C MET A 168 7.28 16.45 -1.34
N GLN A 169 6.97 17.42 -2.19
CA GLN A 169 7.96 18.25 -2.89
C GLN A 169 8.63 19.29 -1.98
N LYS A 170 8.00 19.65 -0.85
CA LYS A 170 8.60 20.59 0.10
C LYS A 170 9.87 20.02 0.69
N THR A 171 10.93 20.82 0.64
CA THR A 171 12.23 20.49 1.24
C THR A 171 12.38 21.19 2.58
N SER A 172 13.17 20.59 3.45
CA SER A 172 13.54 21.11 4.77
C SER A 172 14.94 20.61 5.15
N ALA A 173 15.48 21.06 6.28
CA ALA A 173 16.78 20.58 6.76
C ALA A 173 16.82 19.06 6.96
N GLU A 174 15.72 18.45 7.42
CA GLU A 174 15.59 17.01 7.60
C GLU A 174 15.18 16.27 6.30
N LYS A 175 14.69 16.99 5.29
CA LYS A 175 14.27 16.46 3.98
C LYS A 175 14.81 17.34 2.85
N PRO A 176 16.08 17.23 2.48
CA PRO A 176 16.74 18.17 1.58
C PRO A 176 16.32 18.03 0.10
N LYS A 177 15.61 16.96 -0.26
CA LYS A 177 15.18 16.67 -1.63
C LYS A 177 13.69 16.38 -1.67
N SER A 178 13.06 16.78 -2.78
CA SER A 178 11.73 16.27 -3.13
C SER A 178 11.79 14.74 -3.21
N SER A 179 10.88 14.08 -2.50
CA SER A 179 10.71 12.63 -2.50
C SER A 179 9.44 12.24 -1.75
N GLY A 180 8.91 11.04 -2.00
CA GLY A 180 7.79 10.53 -1.21
C GLY A 180 7.21 9.25 -1.78
N SER A 181 6.26 8.67 -1.04
CA SER A 181 5.53 7.48 -1.47
C SER A 181 4.03 7.64 -1.19
N ILE A 182 3.25 7.60 -2.27
CA ILE A 182 1.80 7.54 -2.21
C ILE A 182 1.41 6.09 -2.51
N ILE A 183 0.73 5.47 -1.55
CA ILE A 183 0.28 4.09 -1.64
C ILE A 183 -1.24 4.13 -1.67
N MET A 184 -1.84 3.59 -2.72
CA MET A 184 -3.30 3.59 -2.88
C MET A 184 -3.83 2.17 -2.76
N THR A 185 -4.81 1.94 -1.88
CA THR A 185 -5.40 0.62 -1.72
C THR A 185 -6.41 0.33 -2.83
N ALA A 186 -5.96 -0.45 -3.80
CA ALA A 186 -6.77 -1.08 -4.83
C ALA A 186 -7.34 -2.42 -4.29
N SER A 187 -7.38 -3.45 -5.14
CA SER A 187 -7.74 -4.83 -4.79
C SER A 187 -7.42 -5.72 -5.99
N VAL A 188 -7.30 -7.03 -5.79
CA VAL A 188 -7.36 -7.98 -6.91
C VAL A 188 -8.64 -7.86 -7.74
N ALA A 189 -9.74 -7.31 -7.17
CA ALA A 189 -10.96 -6.96 -7.91
C ALA A 189 -10.76 -5.86 -8.96
N GLY A 190 -9.72 -5.04 -8.81
CA GLY A 190 -9.30 -4.07 -9.82
C GLY A 190 -8.39 -4.67 -10.90
N LEU A 191 -7.87 -5.88 -10.69
CA LEU A 191 -6.98 -6.57 -11.64
C LEU A 191 -7.70 -7.65 -12.44
N ARG A 192 -8.65 -8.35 -11.81
CA ARG A 192 -9.41 -9.46 -12.36
C ARG A 192 -10.85 -9.37 -11.87
N SER A 193 -11.79 -9.83 -12.68
CA SER A 193 -13.20 -9.91 -12.30
C SER A 193 -13.44 -10.95 -11.19
N ASN A 194 -14.64 -10.95 -10.61
CA ASN A 194 -15.11 -11.93 -9.63
C ASN A 194 -14.48 -11.86 -8.22
N ALA A 195 -13.82 -10.77 -7.86
CA ALA A 195 -13.33 -10.53 -6.49
C ALA A 195 -14.06 -9.39 -5.75
N GLY A 196 -15.16 -8.87 -6.32
CA GLY A 196 -16.04 -7.87 -5.72
C GLY A 196 -17.23 -7.55 -6.61
N GLY A 197 -18.21 -6.80 -6.09
CA GLY A 197 -19.33 -6.28 -6.87
C GLY A 197 -18.89 -5.30 -7.96
N THR A 198 -19.78 -4.95 -8.89
CA THR A 198 -19.49 -4.05 -10.02
C THR A 198 -18.95 -2.68 -9.56
N PRO A 199 -19.58 -1.96 -8.60
CA PRO A 199 -19.08 -0.66 -8.15
C PRO A 199 -17.69 -0.78 -7.51
N TYR A 200 -17.49 -1.80 -6.66
CA TYR A 200 -16.21 -2.04 -6.01
C TYR A 200 -15.10 -2.31 -7.02
N SER A 201 -15.32 -3.26 -7.94
CA SER A 201 -14.32 -3.64 -8.94
C SER A 201 -13.96 -2.46 -9.86
N ALA A 202 -14.97 -1.69 -10.29
CA ALA A 202 -14.75 -0.47 -11.08
C ALA A 202 -13.92 0.56 -10.32
N SER A 203 -14.26 0.83 -9.05
CA SER A 203 -13.53 1.77 -8.21
C SER A 203 -12.07 1.35 -7.97
N LYS A 204 -11.80 0.06 -7.75
CA LYS A 204 -10.44 -0.46 -7.53
C LYS A 204 -9.63 -0.51 -8.82
N ALA A 205 -10.26 -0.72 -9.97
CA ALA A 205 -9.60 -0.57 -11.28
C ALA A 205 -9.23 0.90 -11.55
N ALA A 206 -10.09 1.85 -11.17
CA ALA A 206 -9.76 3.28 -11.26
C ALA A 206 -8.52 3.63 -10.43
N VAL A 207 -8.36 3.06 -9.22
CA VAL A 207 -7.16 3.24 -8.39
C VAL A 207 -5.88 2.76 -9.08
N VAL A 208 -5.92 1.59 -9.73
CA VAL A 208 -4.77 1.07 -10.49
C VAL A 208 -4.38 2.03 -11.61
N SER A 209 -5.36 2.51 -12.37
CA SER A 209 -5.15 3.49 -13.44
C SER A 209 -4.58 4.82 -12.91
N MET A 210 -5.16 5.35 -11.82
CA MET A 210 -4.69 6.58 -11.18
C MET A 210 -3.23 6.49 -10.74
N ALA A 211 -2.82 5.38 -10.13
CA ALA A 211 -1.43 5.20 -9.72
C ALA A 211 -0.46 5.31 -10.90
N GLN A 212 -0.83 4.76 -12.06
CA GLN A 212 -0.05 4.85 -13.29
C GLN A 212 -0.04 6.28 -13.84
N THR A 213 -1.21 6.90 -14.01
CA THR A 213 -1.32 8.23 -14.61
C THR A 213 -0.66 9.31 -13.75
N ILE A 214 -0.88 9.31 -12.44
CA ILE A 214 -0.34 10.33 -11.53
C ILE A 214 1.19 10.22 -11.46
N ALA A 215 1.76 9.02 -11.46
CA ALA A 215 3.21 8.84 -11.46
C ALA A 215 3.91 9.53 -12.64
N TYR A 216 3.32 9.50 -13.84
CA TYR A 216 3.84 10.22 -15.02
C TYR A 216 3.71 11.74 -14.91
N GLN A 217 2.78 12.25 -14.09
CA GLN A 217 2.64 13.68 -13.84
C GLN A 217 3.65 14.19 -12.79
N LEU A 218 4.33 13.28 -12.09
CA LEU A 218 5.30 13.58 -11.03
C LEU A 218 6.77 13.36 -11.46
N VAL A 219 7.03 13.40 -12.77
CA VAL A 219 8.39 13.25 -13.34
C VAL A 219 9.38 14.21 -12.68
N GLY A 220 10.56 13.70 -12.31
CA GLY A 220 11.64 14.49 -11.70
C GLY A 220 11.46 14.81 -10.22
N THR A 221 10.34 14.45 -9.60
CA THR A 221 10.07 14.78 -8.18
C THR A 221 10.54 13.72 -7.18
N ASN A 222 10.94 12.52 -7.64
CA ASN A 222 11.18 11.32 -6.81
C ASN A 222 10.00 10.91 -5.93
N ILE A 223 8.78 11.34 -6.26
CA ILE A 223 7.55 10.88 -5.63
C ILE A 223 7.05 9.67 -6.39
N ARG A 224 6.82 8.58 -5.67
CA ARG A 224 6.34 7.33 -6.24
C ARG A 224 4.87 7.15 -5.91
N VAL A 225 4.11 6.59 -6.84
CA VAL A 225 2.69 6.27 -6.68
C VAL A 225 2.49 4.81 -7.06
N ASN A 226 2.04 3.99 -6.13
CA ASN A 226 1.78 2.56 -6.38
C ASN A 226 0.40 2.17 -5.86
N ALA A 227 -0.23 1.24 -6.57
CA ALA A 227 -1.46 0.60 -6.13
C ALA A 227 -1.12 -0.68 -5.37
N LEU A 228 -1.66 -0.85 -4.17
CA LEU A 228 -1.59 -2.07 -3.39
C LEU A 228 -2.88 -2.86 -3.62
N CYS A 229 -2.79 -4.12 -4.05
CA CYS A 229 -3.92 -4.94 -4.46
C CYS A 229 -4.06 -6.18 -3.54
N PRO A 230 -4.66 -6.03 -2.34
CA PRO A 230 -4.92 -7.16 -1.46
C PRO A 230 -5.89 -8.18 -2.07
N GLY A 231 -5.68 -9.45 -1.72
CA GLY A 231 -6.64 -10.55 -1.91
C GLY A 231 -7.71 -10.59 -0.82
N LEU A 232 -8.17 -11.81 -0.46
CA LEU A 232 -9.06 -12.00 0.68
C LEU A 232 -8.25 -12.01 1.98
N ILE A 233 -8.35 -10.91 2.73
CA ILE A 233 -7.65 -10.68 3.99
C ILE A 233 -8.67 -10.70 5.12
N GLU A 234 -8.38 -11.29 6.27
CA GLU A 234 -9.24 -11.22 7.46
C GLU A 234 -9.09 -9.84 8.12
N THR A 235 -10.11 -8.99 7.97
CA THR A 235 -10.16 -7.62 8.48
C THR A 235 -11.58 -7.33 8.97
N GLY A 236 -11.85 -6.18 9.60
CA GLY A 236 -13.22 -5.83 9.99
C GLY A 236 -14.23 -5.86 8.82
N MET A 237 -13.80 -5.50 7.61
CA MET A 237 -14.63 -5.50 6.40
C MET A 237 -15.04 -6.92 5.96
N THR A 238 -14.19 -7.91 6.20
CA THR A 238 -14.32 -9.28 5.66
C THR A 238 -14.56 -10.32 6.74
N ALA A 239 -14.43 -9.96 8.03
CA ALA A 239 -14.65 -10.84 9.18
C ALA A 239 -15.95 -11.64 9.09
N PRO A 240 -17.11 -11.09 8.63
CA PRO A 240 -18.33 -11.88 8.49
C PRO A 240 -18.19 -13.09 7.56
N VAL A 241 -17.33 -13.02 6.53
CA VAL A 241 -17.04 -14.15 5.62
C VAL A 241 -16.32 -15.27 6.37
N PHE A 242 -15.33 -14.92 7.18
CA PHE A 242 -14.54 -15.86 7.97
C PHE A 242 -15.35 -16.45 9.12
N GLU A 243 -16.11 -15.62 9.85
CA GLU A 243 -17.02 -16.05 10.92
C GLU A 243 -18.11 -16.99 10.42
N THR A 244 -18.73 -16.67 9.28
CA THR A 244 -19.72 -17.55 8.65
C THR A 244 -19.09 -18.88 8.25
N ALA A 245 -17.87 -18.86 7.71
CA ALA A 245 -17.15 -20.08 7.35
C ALA A 245 -16.82 -20.94 8.58
N ARG A 246 -16.39 -20.32 9.69
CA ARG A 246 -16.16 -20.97 10.99
C ARG A 246 -17.43 -21.59 11.55
N ALA A 247 -18.51 -20.81 11.63
CA ALA A 247 -19.81 -21.27 12.15
C ALA A 247 -20.36 -22.48 11.36
N ARG A 248 -20.08 -22.55 10.05
CA ARG A 248 -20.47 -23.67 9.18
C ARG A 248 -19.47 -24.83 9.15
N GLY A 249 -18.35 -24.76 9.87
CA GLY A 249 -17.27 -25.77 9.80
C GLY A 249 -16.57 -25.84 8.44
N THR A 250 -16.63 -24.76 7.65
CA THR A 250 -16.07 -24.66 6.29
C THR A 250 -14.89 -23.71 6.17
N GLU A 251 -14.28 -23.30 7.28
CA GLU A 251 -13.12 -22.40 7.29
C GLU A 251 -11.98 -22.88 6.38
N ARG A 252 -11.73 -24.20 6.32
CA ARG A 252 -10.77 -24.81 5.38
C ARG A 252 -11.02 -24.53 3.89
N LYS A 253 -12.21 -24.03 3.52
CA LYS A 253 -12.56 -23.64 2.15
C LYS A 253 -12.17 -22.19 1.84
N ILE A 254 -11.88 -21.37 2.85
CA ILE A 254 -11.36 -20.02 2.66
C ILE A 254 -10.02 -20.11 1.93
N GLY A 255 -9.90 -19.36 0.83
CA GLY A 255 -8.70 -19.41 0.01
C GLY A 255 -8.51 -20.74 -0.73
N GLN A 256 -9.54 -21.60 -0.89
CA GLN A 256 -9.37 -22.88 -1.61
C GLN A 256 -8.85 -22.70 -3.05
N LEU A 257 -9.13 -21.56 -3.69
CA LEU A 257 -8.63 -21.19 -5.02
C LEU A 257 -7.30 -20.44 -4.97
N ASN A 258 -6.91 -19.94 -3.80
CA ASN A 258 -5.63 -19.29 -3.58
C ASN A 258 -4.52 -20.36 -3.59
N PRO A 259 -3.43 -20.22 -4.36
CA PRO A 259 -2.28 -21.13 -4.30
C PRO A 259 -1.76 -21.37 -2.87
N LEU A 260 -1.81 -20.37 -1.98
CA LEU A 260 -1.43 -20.52 -0.56
C LEU A 260 -2.51 -21.18 0.32
N ARG A 261 -3.71 -21.48 -0.22
CA ARG A 261 -4.80 -22.21 0.46
C ARG A 261 -5.32 -21.59 1.77
N ARG A 262 -5.17 -20.28 1.93
CA ARG A 262 -5.67 -19.54 3.10
C ARG A 262 -6.07 -18.10 2.76
N GLY A 263 -6.75 -17.46 3.69
CA GLY A 263 -6.85 -16.00 3.74
C GLY A 263 -5.54 -15.37 4.20
N GLY A 264 -5.34 -14.10 3.84
CA GLY A 264 -4.24 -13.31 4.34
C GLY A 264 -4.56 -12.61 5.66
N HIS A 265 -3.55 -12.09 6.32
CA HIS A 265 -3.66 -11.24 7.50
C HIS A 265 -3.30 -9.79 7.17
N ALA A 266 -3.87 -8.84 7.92
CA ALA A 266 -3.60 -7.41 7.75
C ALA A 266 -2.10 -7.08 7.81
N ASP A 267 -1.34 -7.77 8.66
CA ASP A 267 0.12 -7.61 8.78
C ASP A 267 0.87 -7.91 7.48
N GLU A 268 0.41 -8.90 6.69
CA GLU A 268 1.06 -9.26 5.42
C GLU A 268 0.93 -8.13 4.40
N ILE A 269 -0.21 -7.44 4.39
CA ILE A 269 -0.43 -6.26 3.55
C ILE A 269 0.38 -5.07 4.08
N ALA A 270 0.38 -4.87 5.39
CA ALA A 270 1.09 -3.79 6.06
C ALA A 270 2.60 -3.83 5.81
N ARG A 271 3.21 -5.02 5.76
CA ARG A 271 4.63 -5.19 5.42
C ARG A 271 4.97 -4.75 4.00
N VAL A 272 4.06 -4.97 3.05
CA VAL A 272 4.23 -4.47 1.68
C VAL A 272 4.03 -2.94 1.63
N ALA A 273 3.05 -2.40 2.38
CA ALA A 273 2.90 -0.96 2.53
C ALA A 273 4.15 -0.29 3.12
N LEU A 274 4.76 -0.91 4.15
CA LEU A 274 6.03 -0.47 4.72
C LEU A 274 7.16 -0.50 3.68
N PHE A 275 7.28 -1.58 2.91
CA PHE A 275 8.26 -1.66 1.81
C PHE A 275 8.06 -0.52 0.81
N LEU A 276 6.83 -0.32 0.35
CA LEU A 276 6.47 0.75 -0.57
C LEU A 276 6.71 2.16 0.03
N GLY A 277 6.60 2.34 1.34
CA GLY A 277 6.90 3.60 2.04
C GLY A 277 8.40 3.83 2.33
N SER A 278 9.21 2.77 2.27
CA SER A 278 10.66 2.81 2.54
C SER A 278 11.49 3.15 1.30
N ASP A 279 12.79 3.40 1.50
CA ASP A 279 13.73 3.68 0.41
C ASP A 279 14.14 2.42 -0.36
N GLU A 280 13.84 1.23 0.18
CA GLU A 280 14.05 -0.05 -0.50
C GLU A 280 13.21 -0.20 -1.78
N SER A 281 12.11 0.55 -1.88
CA SER A 281 11.27 0.60 -3.07
C SER A 281 11.53 1.86 -3.91
N SER A 282 12.70 2.49 -3.77
CA SER A 282 13.06 3.75 -4.47
C SER A 282 12.96 3.69 -6.00
N TYR A 283 12.92 2.50 -6.60
CA TYR A 283 12.71 2.31 -8.04
C TYR A 283 11.42 1.55 -8.41
N VAL A 284 10.49 1.44 -7.46
CA VAL A 284 9.16 0.87 -7.67
C VAL A 284 8.14 2.01 -7.81
N ASN A 285 7.64 2.22 -9.02
CA ASN A 285 6.70 3.29 -9.32
C ASN A 285 5.66 2.86 -10.36
N ALA A 286 4.44 3.38 -10.27
CA ALA A 286 3.32 3.10 -11.17
C ALA A 286 2.90 1.62 -11.25
N GLN A 287 3.19 0.82 -10.21
CA GLN A 287 2.90 -0.62 -10.22
C GLN A 287 1.66 -0.97 -9.41
N ALA A 288 0.97 -2.03 -9.84
CA ALA A 288 -0.11 -2.66 -9.10
C ALA A 288 0.39 -3.94 -8.40
N TRP A 289 0.58 -3.87 -7.09
CA TRP A 289 1.17 -4.92 -6.26
C TRP A 289 0.11 -5.87 -5.74
N ALA A 290 -0.06 -7.02 -6.42
CA ALA A 290 -0.90 -8.10 -5.90
C ALA A 290 -0.30 -8.70 -4.63
N VAL A 291 -1.07 -8.72 -3.55
CA VAL A 291 -0.73 -9.36 -2.27
C VAL A 291 -1.89 -10.24 -1.86
N ASP A 292 -1.98 -11.40 -2.51
CA ASP A 292 -3.19 -12.22 -2.56
C ASP A 292 -2.92 -13.73 -2.49
N GLY A 293 -1.69 -14.12 -2.15
CA GLY A 293 -1.24 -15.51 -2.16
C GLY A 293 -1.16 -16.16 -3.55
N GLY A 294 -1.21 -15.37 -4.62
CA GLY A 294 -1.20 -15.86 -6.01
C GLY A 294 -2.59 -16.09 -6.60
N LEU A 295 -3.66 -15.66 -5.94
CA LEU A 295 -5.03 -15.84 -6.44
C LEU A 295 -5.23 -15.25 -7.85
N SER A 296 -4.65 -14.08 -8.13
CA SER A 296 -4.75 -13.38 -9.42
C SER A 296 -3.67 -13.74 -10.44
N SER A 297 -2.74 -14.64 -10.10
CA SER A 297 -1.56 -14.92 -10.93
C SER A 297 -1.85 -15.80 -12.15
N GLY A 298 -3.06 -16.37 -12.28
CA GLY A 298 -3.38 -17.29 -13.35
C GLY A 298 -4.88 -17.48 -13.59
N HIS A 299 -5.19 -18.29 -14.61
CA HIS A 299 -6.55 -18.76 -14.86
C HIS A 299 -6.95 -19.84 -13.85
N PRO A 300 -8.25 -20.11 -13.67
CA PRO A 300 -8.71 -21.22 -12.83
C PRO A 300 -8.00 -22.52 -13.19
N TYR A 301 -7.44 -23.19 -12.18
CA TYR A 301 -6.71 -24.45 -12.31
C TYR A 301 -7.21 -25.46 -11.26
N VAL A 302 -7.25 -26.74 -11.63
CA VAL A 302 -7.59 -27.85 -10.73
C VAL A 302 -6.31 -28.63 -10.40
N PRO A 303 -5.81 -28.53 -9.16
CA PRO A 303 -4.64 -29.28 -8.69
C PRO A 303 -4.75 -30.79 -8.97
N GLY A 304 -3.66 -31.38 -9.45
CA GLY A 304 -3.55 -32.84 -9.65
C GLY A 304 -3.96 -33.34 -11.05
N LYS A 305 -4.47 -32.46 -11.92
CA LYS A 305 -4.44 -32.70 -13.36
C LYS A 305 -3.18 -32.04 -13.91
N ILE A 306 -2.19 -32.84 -14.26
CA ILE A 306 -1.02 -32.36 -15.01
C ILE A 306 -1.52 -31.92 -16.38
N ALA A 307 -1.17 -30.71 -16.78
CA ALA A 307 -1.11 -30.31 -18.18
C ALA A 307 0.30 -30.64 -18.68
#